data_AF-A0A6B3H2N7-F1
#
_entry.id   AF-A0A6B3H2N7-F1
#
_cell.length_a   1.000
_cell.length_b   1.000
_cell.length_c   1.000
_cell.angle_alpha   90.00
_cell.angle_beta   90.00
_cell.angle_gamma   90.00
#
_symmetry.space_group_name_H-M   'P 1'
#
loop_
_entity.id
_entity.type
_entity.pdbx_description
1 polymer ?
#
loop_
_entity_poly.entity_id
_entity_poly.type
_entity_poly.pdbx_seq_one_letter_code
_entity_poly.pdbx_strand_id
1 'polypeptide(L)' 'SYEIKVQGERLQVFLNGAKINDFTNTDPARSLKDGYIGLQNHGADDQVSFRNIQLKELPST' A
#
# COMPACT_ATOMS: atom_id res chain seq x y z
N SER A 1 -2.24 -9.14 -9.50
CA SER A 1 -2.37 -8.97 -8.05
C SER A 1 -1.50 -7.83 -7.60
N TYR A 2 -1.93 -7.12 -6.57
CA TYR A 2 -1.09 -6.15 -5.87
C TYR A 2 -0.64 -6.72 -4.53
N GLU A 3 0.61 -6.47 -4.17
CA GLU A 3 1.11 -6.60 -2.80
C GLU A 3 1.76 -5.27 -2.41
N ILE A 4 1.40 -4.76 -1.25
CA ILE A 4 1.93 -3.50 -0.71
C ILE A 4 2.52 -3.85 0.65
N LYS A 5 3.82 -3.56 0.83
CA LYS A 5 4.53 -3.76 2.09
C LYS A 5 4.89 -2.39 2.64
N VAL A 6 4.45 -2.12 3.87
CA VAL A 6 4.82 -0.92 4.62
C VAL A 6 5.52 -1.38 5.89
N GLN A 7 6.81 -1.06 6.04
CA GLN A 7 7.59 -1.41 7.22
C GLN A 7 8.37 -0.19 7.68
N GLY A 8 7.96 0.37 8.82
CA GLY A 8 8.41 1.70 9.24
C GLY A 8 8.02 2.76 8.22
N GLU A 9 9.00 3.50 7.71
CA GLU A 9 8.79 4.53 6.69
C GLU A 9 8.97 4.02 5.24
N ARG A 10 9.30 2.74 5.07
CA ARG A 10 9.56 2.15 3.74
C ARG A 10 8.30 1.52 3.18
N LEU A 11 7.92 1.95 1.99
CA LEU A 11 6.82 1.43 1.20
C LEU A 11 7.35 0.72 -0.05
N GLN A 12 6.88 -0.49 -0.30
CA GLN A 12 7.18 -1.24 -1.50
C GLN A 12 5.89 -1.73 -2.15
N VAL A 13 5.80 -1.57 -3.47
CA VAL A 13 4.64 -2.00 -4.26
C VAL A 13 5.07 -3.05 -5.27
N PHE A 14 4.34 -4.15 -5.30
CA PHE A 14 4.51 -5.22 -6.26
C PHE A 14 3.24 -5.37 -7.11
N LEU A 15 3.43 -5.46 -8.43
CA LEU A 15 2.38 -5.78 -9.37
C LEU A 15 2.72 -7.10 -10.04
N ASN A 16 1.85 -8.10 -9.87
CA ASN A 16 2.06 -9.46 -10.38
C ASN A 16 3.41 -10.06 -9.94
N GLY A 17 3.83 -9.78 -8.71
CA GLY A 17 5.09 -10.25 -8.13
C GLY A 17 6.33 -9.43 -8.51
N ALA A 18 6.26 -8.57 -9.54
CA ALA A 18 7.35 -7.66 -9.89
C ALA A 18 7.31 -6.40 -9.00
N LYS A 19 8.44 -6.03 -8.39
CA LYS A 19 8.53 -4.77 -7.64
C LYS A 19 8.51 -3.60 -8.62
N ILE A 20 7.48 -2.75 -8.50
CA ILE A 20 7.28 -1.59 -9.38
C ILE A 20 7.55 -0.26 -8.66
N ASN A 21 7.63 -0.26 -7.33
CA ASN A 21 7.95 0.92 -6.54
C ASN A 21 8.69 0.52 -5.24
N ASP A 22 9.66 1.33 -4.84
CA ASP A 22 10.38 1.23 -3.57
C ASP A 22 10.70 2.65 -3.11
N PHE A 23 10.02 3.08 -2.05
CA PHE A 23 10.05 4.44 -1.55
C PHE A 23 10.28 4.44 -0.04
N THR A 24 11.06 5.40 0.44
CA THR A 24 11.24 5.64 1.88
C THR A 24 10.80 7.06 2.19
N ASN A 25 9.78 7.20 3.03
CA ASN A 25 9.33 8.50 3.50
C ASN A 25 10.41 9.13 4.42
N THR A 26 10.69 10.40 4.20
CA THR A 26 11.59 11.20 5.04
C THR A 26 10.90 12.38 5.71
N ASP A 27 9.60 12.60 5.42
CA ASP A 27 8.82 13.69 5.99
C ASP A 27 8.08 13.20 7.24
N PRO A 28 8.44 13.68 8.45
CA PRO A 28 7.79 13.24 9.69
C PRO A 28 6.31 13.63 9.76
N ALA A 29 5.86 14.65 9.02
CA ALA A 29 4.45 15.03 8.98
C ALA A 29 3.57 14.06 8.16
N ARG A 30 4.20 13.10 7.45
CA ARG A 30 3.54 12.10 6.59
C ARG A 30 4.00 10.67 6.93
N SER A 31 4.28 10.42 8.20
CA SER A 31 4.67 9.10 8.73
C SER A 31 3.78 7.98 8.19
N LEU A 32 4.39 6.87 7.77
CA LEU A 32 3.69 5.67 7.28
C LEU A 32 3.49 4.60 8.35
N LYS A 33 3.92 4.87 9.59
CA LYS A 33 3.91 3.89 10.70
C LYS A 33 2.50 3.52 11.19
N ASP A 34 1.52 4.38 10.98
CA ASP A 34 0.12 4.15 11.33
C ASP A 34 -0.81 4.82 10.30
N GLY A 35 -2.10 4.44 10.33
CA GLY A 35 -3.11 5.02 9.45
C GLY A 35 -4.21 4.03 9.05
N TYR A 36 -4.93 4.38 7.98
CA TYR A 36 -6.03 3.60 7.44
C TYR A 36 -5.72 3.10 6.03
N ILE A 37 -6.28 1.95 5.68
CA ILE A 37 -6.25 1.43 4.30
C ILE A 37 -7.52 1.89 3.59
N GLY A 38 -7.34 2.63 2.49
CA GLY A 38 -8.43 3.09 1.64
C GLY A 38 -8.41 2.41 0.27
N LEU A 39 -9.60 2.13 -0.27
CA LEU A 39 -9.79 1.71 -1.65
C LEU A 39 -10.56 2.80 -2.37
N GLN A 40 -10.03 3.25 -3.50
CA GLN A 40 -10.58 4.38 -4.25
C GLN A 40 -11.09 3.93 -5.62
N ASN A 41 -12.26 4.46 -5.98
CA ASN A 41 -12.67 4.68 -7.36
C ASN A 41 -12.45 6.17 -7.69
N HIS A 42 -12.06 6.50 -8.92
CA HIS A 42 -11.78 7.85 -9.38
C HIS A 42 -13.05 8.65 -9.72
N GLY A 43 -13.97 8.11 -10.55
CA GLY A 43 -15.17 8.83 -10.99
C GLY A 43 -16.40 7.93 -11.15
N ALA A 44 -17.58 8.54 -11.33
CA ALA A 44 -18.84 7.82 -11.45
C ALA A 44 -18.91 6.86 -12.66
N ASP A 45 -18.20 7.21 -13.74
CA ASP A 45 -18.13 6.40 -14.96
C ASP A 45 -17.03 5.33 -14.91
N ASP A 46 -16.10 5.42 -13.94
CA ASP A 46 -15.02 4.47 -13.76
C ASP A 46 -15.54 3.24 -13.00
N GLN A 47 -15.29 2.05 -13.54
CA GLN A 47 -15.63 0.79 -12.88
C GLN A 47 -14.37 0.05 -12.45
N VAL A 48 -14.28 -0.24 -11.17
CA VAL A 48 -13.22 -1.08 -10.59
C VAL A 48 -13.84 -2.10 -9.65
N SER A 49 -13.32 -3.33 -9.67
CA SER A 49 -13.73 -4.41 -8.78
C SER A 49 -12.52 -4.91 -8.00
N PHE A 50 -12.69 -5.04 -6.68
CA PHE A 50 -11.66 -5.57 -5.78
C PHE A 50 -12.15 -6.89 -5.17
N ARG A 51 -11.22 -7.80 -4.92
CA ARG A 51 -11.49 -9.05 -4.19
C ARG A 51 -10.23 -9.49 -3.45
N ASN A 52 -10.41 -10.35 -2.45
CA ASN A 52 -9.31 -10.95 -1.68
C ASN A 52 -8.38 -9.91 -1.03
N ILE A 53 -8.96 -8.81 -0.55
CA ILE A 53 -8.24 -7.78 0.23
C ILE A 53 -7.94 -8.40 1.60
N GLN A 54 -6.66 -8.55 1.91
CA GLN A 54 -6.19 -9.20 3.12
C GLN A 54 -5.12 -8.33 3.76
N LEU A 55 -5.05 -8.39 5.09
CA LEU A 55 -4.03 -7.71 5.88
C LEU A 55 -3.23 -8.76 6.65
N LYS A 56 -1.91 -8.60 6.65
CA LYS A 56 -1.00 -9.37 7.49
C LYS A 56 -0.02 -8.40 8.15
N GLU A 57 -0.01 -8.41 9.47
CA GLU A 57 0.99 -7.68 10.25
C GLU A 57 2.40 -8.20 9.93
N LEU A 58 3.35 -7.28 9.78
CA LEU A 58 4.75 -7.62 9.59
C LEU A 58 5.44 -7.80 10.95
N PRO A 59 6.50 -8.62 11.02
CA PRO A 59 7.33 -8.69 12.23
C PRO A 59 7.85 -7.29 12.59
N SER A 60 7.93 -7.03 13.89
CA SER A 60 8.65 -5.85 14.40
C SER A 60 10.09 -5.86 13.87
N THR A 61 10.55 -4.69 13.41
CA THR A 61 11.95 -4.44 13.06
C THR A 61 12.82 -4.26 14.28
#